data_AF-A0A1G9ZD75-F1
#
_entry.id   AF-A0A1G9ZD75-F1
#
_cell.length_a   1.000
_cell.length_b   1.000
_cell.length_c   1.000
_cell.angle_alpha   90.00
_cell.angle_beta   90.00
_cell.angle_gamma   90.00
#
_symmetry.space_group_name_H-M   'P 1'
#
loop_
_entity.id
_entity.type
_entity.pdbx_description
1 polymer ?
#
loop_
_entity_poly.entity_id
_entity_poly.type
_entity_poly.pdbx_seq_one_letter_code
_entity_poly.pdbx_strand_id
1 'polypeptide(L)'
;MGELILWAEDSKAPAQPAVRRGRRPAKQAHPFAVSAQALASATALQGSPGTAVLVLPTQGRGPAASAEVCRTREESQTPESLVDGLWEVPTLALDSQAALGYLVAAGDAEIDLERPIAGGDLRALQALARFAVDLVGRGRVLPDVRDVGDGRAMAMWSAVVTGVDAVWLRASAAGLPGSFTAACPVAVDRAAAAVRSLAAATDALVDAAVRSRLGPGPRRRATASFRSALTGSDPYFTTTPAALASLEEALADWQREVTEVGAVRACFRLVEPPGAGDATTDVTGADATWRLDFALQSTEEPSLVVDAGQVWRAKGALRALARHHDRVSEQLLGKVNPPWQTPSLKCSRTTLATHRVQRRAPGVLPRHRRPRVQARRDAGVGPRRLRHRGAPGDGRAGRRLLAVGDDARAR
;
A
#
# COMPACT_ATOMS: atom_id res chain seq x y z
N MET A 1 11.30 3.58 5.84
CA MET A 1 10.03 3.99 5.22
C MET A 1 10.12 3.57 3.77
N GLY A 2 9.07 2.96 3.22
CA GLY A 2 9.05 2.69 1.79
C GLY A 2 8.85 3.99 1.02
N GLU A 3 9.81 4.36 0.19
CA GLU A 3 9.69 5.47 -0.77
C GLU A 3 9.53 4.89 -2.18
N LEU A 4 8.71 5.54 -3.01
CA LEU A 4 8.61 5.24 -4.43
C LEU A 4 9.56 6.17 -5.19
N ILE A 5 10.62 5.62 -5.78
CA ILE A 5 11.55 6.40 -6.60
C ILE A 5 11.14 6.28 -8.06
N LEU A 6 10.76 7.40 -8.67
CA LEU A 6 10.41 7.50 -10.08
C LEU A 6 11.58 8.02 -10.90
N TRP A 7 11.80 7.46 -12.08
CA TRP A 7 12.63 8.00 -13.14
C TRP A 7 11.89 7.88 -14.46
N ALA A 8 12.40 8.49 -15.53
CA ALA A 8 11.73 8.43 -16.82
C ALA A 8 12.67 8.49 -18.01
N GLU A 9 12.20 7.98 -19.14
CA GLU A 9 12.86 8.09 -20.44
C GLU A 9 12.13 9.10 -21.34
N ASP A 10 12.90 9.96 -22.01
CA ASP A 10 12.41 10.75 -23.14
C ASP A 10 12.63 9.98 -24.44
N SER A 11 11.53 9.66 -25.12
CA SER A 11 11.56 8.96 -26.40
C SER A 11 12.18 9.80 -27.52
N LYS A 12 12.19 11.13 -27.40
CA LYS A 12 12.77 12.07 -28.39
C LYS A 12 14.25 12.37 -28.16
N ALA A 13 14.80 11.96 -27.03
CA ALA A 13 16.21 12.17 -26.73
C ALA A 13 17.10 11.23 -27.57
N PRO A 14 18.33 11.67 -27.91
CA PRO A 14 19.25 10.89 -28.73
C PRO A 14 19.57 9.53 -28.10
N ALA A 15 19.62 8.48 -28.92
CA ALA A 15 19.82 7.11 -28.47
C ALA A 15 21.21 6.82 -27.91
N GLN A 16 22.22 7.63 -28.28
CA GLN A 16 23.61 7.46 -27.85
C GLN A 16 24.12 8.71 -27.12
N PRO A 17 24.96 8.53 -26.08
CA PRO A 17 25.62 9.65 -25.43
C PRO A 17 26.62 10.31 -26.39
N ALA A 18 26.85 11.62 -26.21
CA ALA A 18 27.82 12.37 -27.00
C ALA A 18 29.22 11.74 -26.92
N VAL A 19 29.92 11.68 -28.06
CA VAL A 19 31.26 11.12 -28.14
C VAL A 19 32.24 12.00 -27.35
N ARG A 20 32.79 11.47 -26.26
CA ARG A 20 33.86 12.12 -25.48
C ARG A 20 35.22 11.50 -25.82
N ARG A 21 36.25 12.34 -25.96
CA ARG A 21 37.64 11.90 -26.06
C ARG A 21 38.13 11.47 -24.67
N GLY A 22 38.74 10.28 -24.55
CA GLY A 22 39.29 9.74 -23.31
C GLY A 22 38.64 8.45 -22.81
N ARG A 23 39.13 7.93 -21.69
CA ARG A 23 38.62 6.70 -21.04
C ARG A 23 37.19 6.94 -20.55
N ARG A 24 36.28 6.01 -20.86
CA ARG A 24 34.89 6.09 -20.37
C ARG A 24 34.86 5.87 -18.85
N PRO A 25 34.11 6.70 -18.11
CA PRO A 25 33.90 6.46 -16.69
C PRO A 25 33.06 5.19 -16.49
N ALA A 26 33.26 4.52 -15.36
CA ALA A 26 32.51 3.30 -15.01
C ALA A 26 31.01 3.57 -14.85
N LYS A 27 30.65 4.75 -14.34
CA LYS A 27 29.28 5.26 -14.22
C LYS A 27 29.06 6.33 -15.28
N GLN A 28 27.98 6.21 -16.07
CA GLN A 28 27.68 7.13 -17.17
C GLN A 28 26.29 7.74 -16.99
N ALA A 29 26.12 9.01 -17.36
CA ALA A 29 24.80 9.64 -17.37
C ALA A 29 23.93 9.01 -18.45
N HIS A 30 22.71 8.65 -18.10
CA HIS A 30 21.77 8.02 -19.01
C HIS A 30 21.28 9.03 -20.07
N PRO A 31 21.56 8.80 -21.37
CA PRO A 31 21.46 9.82 -22.43
C PRO A 31 20.04 10.32 -22.71
N PHE A 32 19.04 9.54 -22.35
CA PHE A 32 17.63 9.87 -22.54
C PHE A 32 16.84 9.87 -21.22
N ALA A 33 17.51 10.00 -20.07
CA ALA A 33 16.79 10.15 -18.80
C ALA A 33 16.22 11.56 -18.63
N VAL A 34 14.97 11.62 -18.16
CA VAL A 34 14.23 12.86 -17.88
C VAL A 34 14.70 13.46 -16.57
N SER A 35 14.75 14.79 -16.48
CA SER A 35 15.10 15.49 -15.24
C SER A 35 14.01 15.36 -14.17
N ALA A 36 14.38 15.48 -12.89
CA ALA A 36 13.41 15.46 -11.77
C ALA A 36 12.31 16.54 -11.91
N GLN A 37 12.65 17.72 -12.45
CA GLN A 37 11.68 18.79 -12.70
C GLN A 37 10.69 18.41 -13.81
N ALA A 38 11.17 17.82 -14.90
CA ALA A 38 10.29 17.36 -15.97
C ALA A 38 9.44 16.16 -15.55
N LEU A 39 9.95 15.29 -14.68
CA LEU A 39 9.20 14.23 -14.00
C LEU A 39 8.04 14.82 -13.19
N ALA A 40 8.33 15.73 -12.26
CA ALA A 40 7.34 16.37 -11.41
C ALA A 40 6.24 17.07 -12.23
N SER A 41 6.62 17.78 -13.30
CA SER A 41 5.67 18.42 -14.21
C SER A 41 4.81 17.42 -14.98
N ALA A 42 5.40 16.33 -15.49
CA ALA A 42 4.68 15.33 -16.29
C ALA A 42 3.72 14.49 -15.44
N THR A 43 4.02 14.27 -14.16
CA THR A 43 3.16 13.52 -13.24
C THR A 43 2.24 14.40 -12.41
N ALA A 44 2.44 15.73 -12.44
CA ALA A 44 1.84 16.68 -11.49
C ALA A 44 2.06 16.28 -10.02
N LEU A 45 3.23 15.71 -9.70
CA LEU A 45 3.57 15.25 -8.35
C LEU A 45 4.58 16.19 -7.69
N GLN A 46 4.51 16.28 -6.37
CA GLN A 46 5.54 16.89 -5.54
C GLN A 46 6.34 15.77 -4.89
N GLY A 47 7.66 15.80 -5.05
CA GLY A 47 8.57 14.78 -4.53
C GLY A 47 9.97 15.34 -4.35
N SER A 48 10.83 14.57 -3.69
CA SER A 48 12.23 14.95 -3.47
C SER A 48 13.06 14.58 -4.70
N PRO A 49 13.74 15.54 -5.37
CA PRO A 49 14.64 15.23 -6.47
C PRO A 49 15.87 14.47 -5.97
N GLY A 50 16.34 13.51 -6.75
CA GLY A 50 17.53 12.72 -6.44
C GLY A 50 18.21 12.15 -7.67
N THR A 51 19.14 11.22 -7.44
CA THR A 51 19.79 10.42 -8.49
C THR A 51 19.88 8.97 -8.06
N ALA A 52 19.79 8.05 -9.03
CA ALA A 52 20.00 6.62 -8.83
C ALA A 52 20.95 6.07 -9.88
N VAL A 53 21.68 5.00 -9.54
CA VAL A 53 22.53 4.27 -10.47
C VAL A 53 21.87 2.95 -10.79
N LEU A 54 21.58 2.73 -12.07
CA LEU A 54 20.92 1.54 -12.58
C LEU A 54 21.89 0.67 -13.37
N VAL A 55 21.84 -0.62 -13.12
CA VAL A 55 22.44 -1.66 -13.96
C VAL A 55 21.48 -1.92 -15.11
N LEU A 56 21.80 -1.40 -16.30
CA LEU A 56 20.97 -1.57 -17.48
C LEU A 56 21.73 -2.30 -18.60
N PRO A 57 21.04 -3.12 -19.41
CA PRO A 57 21.64 -3.71 -20.60
C PRO A 57 22.14 -2.61 -21.53
N THR A 58 23.37 -2.70 -22.01
CA THR A 58 24.02 -1.71 -22.88
C THR A 58 24.21 -2.31 -24.27
N GLN A 59 23.78 -1.58 -25.32
CA GLN A 59 24.03 -1.91 -26.72
C GLN A 59 24.92 -0.82 -27.33
N GLY A 60 26.11 -1.22 -27.80
CA GLY A 60 27.12 -0.33 -28.35
C GLY A 60 27.60 0.74 -27.38
N ARG A 61 27.07 1.97 -27.53
CA ARG A 61 27.48 3.13 -26.72
C ARG A 61 26.42 3.61 -25.73
N GLY A 62 25.19 3.09 -25.81
CA GLY A 62 24.06 3.56 -25.01
C GLY A 62 23.34 2.42 -24.30
N PRO A 63 22.53 2.75 -23.28
CA PRO A 63 21.64 1.77 -22.67
C PRO A 63 20.61 1.31 -23.71
N ALA A 64 20.22 0.05 -23.64
CA ALA A 64 19.10 -0.47 -24.39
C ALA A 64 17.83 0.31 -24.01
N ALA A 65 17.05 0.71 -25.00
CA ALA A 65 15.79 1.39 -24.76
C ALA A 65 14.79 0.44 -24.08
N SER A 66 13.92 1.00 -23.24
CA SER A 66 12.75 0.30 -22.72
C SER A 66 11.94 -0.35 -23.85
N ALA A 67 11.45 -1.59 -23.64
CA ALA A 67 10.69 -2.36 -24.65
C ALA A 67 9.42 -1.65 -25.17
N GLU A 68 8.84 -0.80 -24.34
CA GLU A 68 7.64 -0.03 -24.60
C GLU A 68 7.90 1.29 -25.34
N VAL A 69 9.18 1.67 -25.48
CA VAL A 69 9.60 2.77 -26.34
C VAL A 69 9.89 2.17 -27.72
N CYS A 70 8.89 2.20 -28.60
CA CYS A 70 9.10 1.92 -30.02
C CYS A 70 9.90 3.07 -30.64
N ARG A 71 11.24 3.07 -30.46
CA ARG A 71 12.09 3.94 -31.27
C ARG A 71 12.11 3.37 -32.68
N THR A 72 11.69 4.18 -33.66
CA THR A 72 11.91 3.89 -35.08
C THR A 72 13.42 3.71 -35.24
N ARG A 73 13.84 2.46 -35.44
CA ARG A 73 15.25 2.08 -35.52
C ARG A 73 15.81 2.69 -36.80
N GLU A 74 16.58 3.77 -36.70
CA GLU A 74 17.49 4.16 -37.76
C GLU A 74 18.59 3.09 -37.86
N GLU A 75 18.40 2.25 -38.87
CA GLU A 75 19.37 1.47 -39.64
C GLU A 75 20.37 0.56 -38.88
N SER A 76 20.19 -0.74 -39.12
CA SER A 76 21.25 -1.74 -39.26
C SER A 76 22.39 -1.70 -38.24
N GLN A 77 22.16 -2.30 -37.07
CA GLN A 77 23.24 -2.72 -36.20
C GLN A 77 23.14 -4.23 -36.03
N THR A 78 24.19 -4.93 -36.45
CA THR A 78 24.53 -6.31 -36.12
C THR A 78 24.21 -6.60 -34.65
N PRO A 79 23.86 -7.84 -34.26
CA PRO A 79 23.58 -8.16 -32.86
C PRO A 79 24.86 -7.99 -32.05
N GLU A 80 25.05 -6.79 -31.48
CA GLU A 80 26.11 -6.54 -30.52
C GLU A 80 25.74 -7.22 -29.20
N SER A 81 26.75 -7.78 -28.53
CA SER A 81 26.58 -8.41 -27.22
C SER A 81 26.03 -7.39 -26.22
N LEU A 82 24.96 -7.76 -25.54
CA LEU A 82 24.40 -6.99 -24.43
C LEU A 82 25.31 -7.16 -23.21
N VAL A 83 25.82 -6.05 -22.69
CA VAL A 83 26.63 -6.03 -21.46
C VAL A 83 25.96 -5.12 -20.43
N ASP A 84 25.98 -5.52 -19.16
CA ASP A 84 25.49 -4.68 -18.06
C ASP A 84 26.37 -3.42 -17.92
N GLY A 85 25.73 -2.25 -17.96
CA GLY A 85 26.38 -0.95 -17.74
C GLY A 85 25.76 -0.21 -16.55
N LEU A 86 26.57 0.63 -15.89
CA LEU A 86 26.11 1.48 -14.79
C LEU A 86 25.69 2.86 -15.30
N TRP A 87 24.39 3.13 -15.23
CA TRP A 87 23.77 4.34 -15.76
C TRP A 87 23.16 5.18 -14.64
N GLU A 88 23.59 6.42 -14.53
CA GLU A 88 23.04 7.39 -13.59
C GLU A 88 21.80 8.05 -14.19
N VAL A 89 20.69 8.02 -13.45
CA VAL A 89 19.40 8.61 -13.83
C VAL A 89 18.94 9.62 -12.78
N PRO A 90 18.37 10.77 -13.17
CA PRO A 90 17.64 11.64 -12.25
C PRO A 90 16.38 10.95 -11.74
N THR A 91 16.03 11.21 -10.49
CA THR A 91 14.87 10.60 -9.84
C THR A 91 13.99 11.60 -9.11
N LEU A 92 12.74 11.21 -8.86
CA LEU A 92 11.79 11.89 -8.00
C LEU A 92 11.26 10.88 -6.97
N ALA A 93 11.62 11.07 -5.69
CA ALA A 93 11.19 10.22 -4.59
C ALA A 93 9.86 10.72 -4.00
N LEU A 94 8.93 9.79 -3.78
CA LEU A 94 7.63 10.02 -3.18
C LEU A 94 7.54 9.25 -1.86
N ASP A 95 6.99 9.89 -0.82
CA ASP A 95 6.59 9.17 0.38
C ASP A 95 5.46 8.16 0.08
N SER A 96 5.24 7.23 1.00
CA SER A 96 4.24 6.15 0.83
C SER A 96 2.81 6.66 0.61
N GLN A 97 2.46 7.82 1.17
CA GLN A 97 1.12 8.41 1.05
C GLN A 97 0.90 8.99 -0.36
N ALA A 98 1.87 9.77 -0.86
CA ALA A 98 1.87 10.30 -2.21
C ALA A 98 1.97 9.17 -3.25
N ALA A 99 2.82 8.17 -2.99
CA ALA A 99 2.98 6.99 -3.83
C ALA A 99 1.67 6.20 -3.98
N LEU A 100 0.97 5.93 -2.88
CA LEU A 100 -0.32 5.23 -2.92
C LEU A 100 -1.35 6.00 -3.76
N GLY A 101 -1.47 7.32 -3.53
CA GLY A 101 -2.40 8.17 -4.28
C GLY A 101 -2.12 8.14 -5.78
N TYR A 102 -0.84 8.24 -6.17
CA TYR A 102 -0.40 8.17 -7.56
C TYR A 102 -0.67 6.80 -8.21
N LEU A 103 -0.32 5.70 -7.53
CA LEU A 103 -0.43 4.34 -8.06
C LEU A 103 -1.89 3.89 -8.24
N VAL A 104 -2.80 4.35 -7.39
CA VAL A 104 -4.23 4.00 -7.49
C VAL A 104 -4.96 4.87 -8.52
N ALA A 105 -4.61 6.16 -8.63
CA ALA A 105 -5.25 7.09 -9.58
C ALA A 105 -5.05 6.72 -11.06
N ALA A 106 -4.02 5.93 -11.37
CA ALA A 106 -3.68 5.56 -12.74
C ALA A 106 -4.62 4.51 -13.38
N GLY A 107 -5.54 3.89 -12.61
CA GLY A 107 -6.44 2.84 -13.11
C GLY A 107 -7.64 3.31 -13.93
N ASP A 108 -8.04 4.58 -13.80
CA ASP A 108 -9.36 5.06 -14.28
C ASP A 108 -9.29 5.99 -15.51
N ALA A 109 -8.11 6.20 -16.09
CA ALA A 109 -7.95 7.12 -17.20
C ALA A 109 -8.03 6.42 -18.56
N GLU A 110 -8.88 6.96 -19.45
CA GLU A 110 -8.88 6.71 -20.89
C GLU A 110 -7.45 6.85 -21.45
N ILE A 111 -7.12 6.08 -22.50
CA ILE A 111 -5.80 6.13 -23.15
C ILE A 111 -5.59 7.53 -23.74
N ASP A 112 -4.96 8.39 -22.95
CA ASP A 112 -4.51 9.71 -23.37
C ASP A 112 -3.10 9.57 -23.96
N LEU A 113 -2.97 9.85 -25.25
CA LEU A 113 -1.70 9.76 -25.98
C LEU A 113 -0.68 10.83 -25.57
N GLU A 114 -1.10 11.87 -24.84
CA GLU A 114 -0.22 12.88 -24.24
C GLU A 114 0.33 12.44 -22.87
N ARG A 115 -0.26 11.39 -22.26
CA ARG A 115 0.18 10.91 -20.95
C ARG A 115 1.45 10.09 -21.02
N PRO A 116 2.26 10.13 -19.94
CA PRO A 116 3.40 9.25 -19.84
C PRO A 116 3.01 7.77 -19.93
N ILE A 117 3.74 6.99 -20.73
CA ILE A 117 3.55 5.54 -20.87
C ILE A 117 4.09 4.87 -19.60
N ALA A 118 3.30 4.02 -18.95
CA ALA A 118 3.74 3.34 -17.74
C ALA A 118 4.80 2.25 -18.01
N GLY A 119 5.84 2.23 -17.16
CA GLY A 119 6.72 1.10 -16.86
C GLY A 119 6.02 -0.25 -16.77
N GLY A 120 6.67 -1.36 -17.17
CA GLY A 120 6.27 -2.70 -16.72
C GLY A 120 6.32 -2.76 -15.19
N ASP A 121 7.38 -2.19 -14.60
CA ASP A 121 7.56 -2.04 -13.15
C ASP A 121 6.47 -1.18 -12.53
N LEU A 122 6.14 -0.05 -13.17
CA LEU A 122 5.09 0.84 -12.67
C LEU A 122 3.73 0.15 -12.68
N ARG A 123 3.41 -0.62 -13.73
CA ARG A 123 2.18 -1.43 -13.78
C ARG A 123 2.14 -2.51 -12.69
N ALA A 124 3.27 -3.16 -12.43
CA ALA A 124 3.39 -4.12 -11.33
C ALA A 124 3.13 -3.44 -9.96
N LEU A 125 3.70 -2.24 -9.74
CA LEU A 125 3.45 -1.46 -8.53
C LEU A 125 2.01 -0.95 -8.42
N GLN A 126 1.36 -0.60 -9.54
CA GLN A 126 -0.07 -0.25 -9.54
C GLN A 126 -0.92 -1.46 -9.15
N ALA A 127 -0.59 -2.66 -9.63
CA ALA A 127 -1.25 -3.90 -9.19
C ALA A 127 -1.03 -4.15 -7.69
N LEU A 128 0.20 -3.94 -7.20
CA LEU A 128 0.54 -4.04 -5.78
C LEU A 128 -0.23 -3.04 -4.92
N ALA A 129 -0.38 -1.80 -5.36
CA ALA A 129 -1.16 -0.78 -4.64
C ALA A 129 -2.65 -1.15 -4.54
N ARG A 130 -3.25 -1.68 -5.62
CA ARG A 130 -4.63 -2.19 -5.57
C ARG A 130 -4.76 -3.38 -4.63
N PHE A 131 -3.79 -4.29 -4.65
CA PHE A 131 -3.73 -5.41 -3.72
C PHE A 131 -3.62 -4.95 -2.26
N ALA A 132 -2.77 -3.95 -1.97
CA ALA A 132 -2.69 -3.35 -0.64
C ALA A 132 -4.03 -2.74 -0.19
N VAL A 133 -4.70 -1.96 -1.06
CA VAL A 133 -6.03 -1.39 -0.77
C VAL A 133 -7.08 -2.47 -0.52
N ASP A 134 -7.03 -3.58 -1.25
CA ASP A 134 -7.90 -4.74 -1.06
C ASP A 134 -7.63 -5.45 0.28
N LEU A 135 -6.37 -5.67 0.65
CA LEU A 135 -6.00 -6.19 1.97
C LEU A 135 -6.56 -5.31 3.10
N VAL A 136 -6.42 -3.98 3.00
CA VAL A 136 -7.03 -3.05 3.95
C VAL A 136 -8.57 -3.13 3.89
N GLY A 137 -9.15 -3.30 2.70
CA GLY A 137 -10.58 -3.56 2.48
C GLY A 137 -11.10 -4.74 3.28
N ARG A 138 -10.34 -5.84 3.28
CA ARG A 138 -10.64 -7.09 3.98
C ARG A 138 -10.17 -7.12 5.44
N GLY A 139 -9.61 -6.03 5.96
CA GLY A 139 -9.09 -5.95 7.33
C GLY A 139 -7.86 -6.85 7.57
N ARG A 140 -7.10 -7.16 6.52
CA ARG A 140 -5.91 -8.03 6.56
C ARG A 140 -4.66 -7.25 6.89
N VAL A 141 -4.68 -6.57 8.04
CA VAL A 141 -3.60 -5.70 8.52
C VAL A 141 -3.39 -5.90 10.01
N LEU A 142 -2.14 -5.80 10.46
CA LEU A 142 -1.79 -5.86 11.89
C LEU A 142 -0.83 -4.71 12.24
N PRO A 143 -0.92 -4.16 13.47
CA PRO A 143 0.10 -3.26 13.98
C PRO A 143 1.46 -3.94 14.06
N ASP A 144 2.48 -3.13 13.78
CA ASP A 144 3.88 -3.50 13.78
C ASP A 144 4.75 -2.32 14.24
N VAL A 145 6.00 -2.59 14.59
CA VAL A 145 6.97 -1.60 15.01
C VAL A 145 8.31 -1.84 14.33
N ARG A 146 9.01 -0.77 13.99
CA ARG A 146 10.37 -0.82 13.46
C ARG A 146 11.31 0.05 14.29
N ASP A 147 12.46 -0.51 14.64
CA ASP A 147 13.58 0.28 15.15
C ASP A 147 14.07 1.24 14.06
N VAL A 148 14.26 2.50 14.43
CA VAL A 148 14.83 3.54 13.55
C VAL A 148 16.08 4.17 14.15
N GLY A 149 16.62 3.60 15.23
CA GLY A 149 17.81 4.07 15.93
C GLY A 149 17.55 5.25 16.86
N ASP A 150 18.60 5.63 17.60
CA ASP A 150 18.63 6.81 18.47
C ASP A 150 17.52 6.89 19.53
N GLY A 151 17.06 5.73 20.04
CA GLY A 151 15.97 5.67 21.03
C GLY A 151 14.59 6.06 20.46
N ARG A 152 14.43 5.94 19.13
CA ARG A 152 13.16 6.14 18.44
C ARG A 152 12.73 4.85 17.75
N ALA A 153 11.42 4.65 17.75
CA ALA A 153 10.77 3.59 17.01
C ALA A 153 9.66 4.17 16.12
N MET A 154 9.31 3.43 15.08
CA MET A 154 8.26 3.78 14.13
C MET A 154 7.12 2.78 14.24
N ALA A 155 5.92 3.25 14.55
CA ALA A 155 4.71 2.43 14.54
C ALA A 155 4.13 2.39 13.13
N MET A 156 3.73 1.21 12.65
CA MET A 156 3.17 1.05 11.31
C MET A 156 2.14 -0.08 11.25
N TRP A 157 1.32 -0.08 10.21
CA TRP A 157 0.45 -1.19 9.86
C TRP A 157 1.13 -2.07 8.81
N SER A 158 1.30 -3.34 9.12
CA SER A 158 1.86 -4.35 8.21
C SER A 158 0.76 -5.23 7.60
N ALA A 159 1.04 -5.77 6.41
CA ALA A 159 0.15 -6.62 5.64
C ALA A 159 0.05 -8.04 6.21
N VAL A 160 -1.16 -8.60 6.33
CA VAL A 160 -1.36 -10.02 6.66
C VAL A 160 -1.53 -10.83 5.38
N VAL A 161 -0.42 -11.33 4.85
CA VAL A 161 -0.40 -12.07 3.57
C VAL A 161 -0.39 -13.58 3.82
N THR A 162 -1.54 -14.24 3.69
CA THR A 162 -1.68 -15.70 3.89
C THR A 162 -2.53 -16.35 2.79
N GLY A 163 -2.43 -17.68 2.65
CA GLY A 163 -3.24 -18.45 1.70
C GLY A 163 -3.11 -17.94 0.25
N VAL A 164 -4.24 -17.60 -0.37
CA VAL A 164 -4.32 -17.09 -1.74
C VAL A 164 -3.56 -15.78 -1.93
N ASP A 165 -3.52 -14.92 -0.89
CA ASP A 165 -2.80 -13.64 -0.93
C ASP A 165 -1.29 -13.88 -1.06
N ALA A 166 -0.77 -14.90 -0.38
CA ALA A 166 0.64 -15.30 -0.47
C ALA A 166 0.98 -15.93 -1.82
N VAL A 167 0.06 -16.68 -2.42
CA VAL A 167 0.23 -17.22 -3.79
C VAL A 167 0.29 -16.08 -4.80
N TRP A 168 -0.64 -15.13 -4.71
CA TRP A 168 -0.66 -13.96 -5.58
C TRP A 168 0.62 -13.14 -5.46
N LEU A 169 1.05 -12.82 -4.24
CA LEU A 169 2.25 -12.00 -4.02
C LEU A 169 3.53 -12.70 -4.55
N ARG A 170 3.65 -14.02 -4.37
CA ARG A 170 4.77 -14.80 -4.94
C ARG A 170 4.75 -14.82 -6.47
N ALA A 171 3.58 -14.98 -7.08
CA ALA A 171 3.44 -14.93 -8.53
C ALA A 171 3.80 -13.54 -9.09
N SER A 172 3.36 -12.48 -8.41
CA SER A 172 3.73 -11.10 -8.74
C SER A 172 5.24 -10.88 -8.65
N ALA A 173 5.90 -11.38 -7.59
CA ALA A 173 7.35 -11.30 -7.44
C ALA A 173 8.12 -12.03 -8.57
N ALA A 174 7.65 -13.21 -8.97
CA ALA A 174 8.25 -13.99 -10.05
C ALA A 174 8.08 -13.35 -11.44
N GLY A 175 7.05 -12.53 -11.62
CA GLY A 175 6.76 -11.80 -12.86
C GLY A 175 7.36 -10.39 -12.94
N LEU A 176 8.15 -9.96 -11.95
CA LEU A 176 8.76 -8.63 -11.96
C LEU A 176 9.75 -8.50 -13.12
N PRO A 177 9.66 -7.41 -13.91
CA PRO A 177 10.66 -7.14 -14.95
C PRO A 177 12.06 -6.95 -14.35
N GLY A 178 13.11 -7.26 -15.11
CA GLY A 178 14.50 -7.08 -14.66
C GLY A 178 14.83 -5.64 -14.26
N SER A 179 14.12 -4.66 -14.83
CA SER A 179 14.23 -3.24 -14.49
C SER A 179 13.82 -2.92 -13.04
N PHE A 180 12.96 -3.72 -12.42
CA PHE A 180 12.63 -3.59 -10.99
C PHE A 180 13.85 -3.78 -10.08
N THR A 181 14.81 -4.60 -10.53
CA THR A 181 16.06 -4.88 -9.79
C THR A 181 17.25 -4.08 -10.31
N ALA A 182 17.03 -3.13 -11.22
CA ALA A 182 18.13 -2.42 -11.87
C ALA A 182 18.95 -1.57 -10.88
N ALA A 183 18.38 -1.05 -9.79
CA ALA A 183 19.18 -0.40 -8.76
C ALA A 183 19.94 -1.35 -7.83
N CYS A 184 19.61 -2.65 -7.83
CA CYS A 184 20.28 -3.59 -6.95
C CYS A 184 21.74 -3.77 -7.39
N PRO A 185 22.72 -3.60 -6.47
CA PRO A 185 24.11 -3.86 -6.78
C PRO A 185 24.33 -5.30 -7.27
N VAL A 186 25.25 -5.49 -8.22
CA VAL A 186 25.55 -6.79 -8.84
C VAL A 186 25.97 -7.87 -7.82
N ALA A 187 26.51 -7.46 -6.67
CA ALA A 187 26.97 -8.36 -5.60
C ALA A 187 25.83 -8.94 -4.74
N VAL A 188 24.60 -8.46 -4.90
CA VAL A 188 23.44 -8.93 -4.12
C VAL A 188 22.64 -9.92 -4.96
N ASP A 189 22.09 -10.95 -4.33
CA ASP A 189 21.04 -11.76 -4.93
C ASP A 189 19.85 -10.86 -5.28
N ARG A 190 19.73 -10.50 -6.57
CA ARG A 190 18.70 -9.60 -7.09
C ARG A 190 17.29 -10.15 -6.85
N ALA A 191 17.12 -11.47 -6.88
CA ALA A 191 15.81 -12.08 -6.62
C ALA A 191 15.42 -11.92 -5.15
N ALA A 192 16.34 -12.22 -4.23
CA ALA A 192 16.10 -12.00 -2.81
C ALA A 192 15.89 -10.51 -2.47
N ALA A 193 16.63 -9.60 -3.13
CA ALA A 193 16.43 -8.16 -3.00
C ALA A 193 15.04 -7.72 -3.51
N ALA A 194 14.61 -8.19 -4.68
CA ALA A 194 13.28 -7.91 -5.23
C ALA A 194 12.17 -8.33 -4.27
N VAL A 195 12.28 -9.54 -3.69
CA VAL A 195 11.30 -10.06 -2.72
C VAL A 195 11.24 -9.17 -1.48
N ARG A 196 12.40 -8.77 -0.92
CA ARG A 196 12.44 -7.87 0.24
C ARG A 196 11.85 -6.50 -0.08
N SER A 197 12.22 -5.91 -1.22
CA SER A 197 11.67 -4.62 -1.67
C SER A 197 10.16 -4.69 -1.89
N LEU A 198 9.65 -5.80 -2.44
CA LEU A 198 8.23 -6.01 -2.65
C LEU A 198 7.48 -6.15 -1.33
N ALA A 199 8.03 -6.89 -0.36
CA ALA A 199 7.45 -7.00 0.98
C ALA A 199 7.40 -5.63 1.67
N ALA A 200 8.52 -4.89 1.66
CA ALA A 200 8.60 -3.54 2.23
C ALA A 200 7.64 -2.56 1.55
N ALA A 201 7.51 -2.62 0.23
CA ALA A 201 6.55 -1.82 -0.53
C ALA A 201 5.11 -2.20 -0.19
N THR A 202 4.82 -3.49 0.00
CA THR A 202 3.48 -3.98 0.40
C THR A 202 3.10 -3.40 1.76
N ASP A 203 3.98 -3.50 2.74
CA ASP A 203 3.76 -2.93 4.08
C ASP A 203 3.59 -1.41 4.03
N ALA A 204 4.44 -0.70 3.28
CA ALA A 204 4.36 0.75 3.16
C ALA A 204 3.05 1.22 2.51
N LEU A 205 2.57 0.51 1.48
CA LEU A 205 1.30 0.80 0.81
C LEU A 205 0.10 0.44 1.70
N VAL A 206 0.19 -0.64 2.48
CA VAL A 206 -0.82 -1.00 3.48
C VAL A 206 -0.90 0.04 4.58
N ASP A 207 0.24 0.48 5.13
CA ASP A 207 0.29 1.53 6.15
C ASP A 207 -0.33 2.84 5.65
N ALA A 208 0.05 3.29 4.45
CA ALA A 208 -0.53 4.47 3.81
C ALA A 208 -2.05 4.32 3.58
N ALA A 209 -2.51 3.13 3.16
CA ALA A 209 -3.92 2.87 2.90
C ALA A 209 -4.74 2.84 4.20
N VAL A 210 -4.21 2.28 5.28
CA VAL A 210 -4.85 2.32 6.61
C VAL A 210 -4.94 3.76 7.11
N ARG A 211 -3.82 4.51 7.09
CA ARG A 211 -3.77 5.90 7.56
C ARG A 211 -4.69 6.82 6.75
N SER A 212 -4.79 6.61 5.44
CA SER A 212 -5.75 7.31 4.59
C SER A 212 -7.20 7.12 5.05
N ARG A 213 -7.57 5.91 5.48
CA ARG A 213 -8.92 5.60 5.98
C ARG A 213 -9.18 6.10 7.40
N LEU A 214 -8.16 6.09 8.27
CA LEU A 214 -8.26 6.64 9.62
C LEU A 214 -8.47 8.16 9.62
N GLY A 215 -7.95 8.84 8.59
CA GLY A 215 -8.04 10.29 8.46
C GLY A 215 -7.23 11.03 9.52
N PRO A 216 -7.34 12.36 9.59
CA PRO A 216 -6.62 13.16 10.59
C PRO A 216 -7.15 12.83 11.99
N GLY A 217 -6.31 12.18 12.80
CA GLY A 217 -6.61 11.91 14.21
C GLY A 217 -6.75 13.20 15.04
N PRO A 218 -7.48 13.19 16.16
CA PRO A 218 -7.57 14.34 17.04
C PRO A 218 -6.18 14.71 17.58
N ARG A 219 -5.78 15.98 17.41
CA ARG A 219 -4.53 16.54 17.94
C ARG A 219 -4.56 16.58 19.46
N ARG A 220 -4.29 15.46 20.12
CA ARG A 220 -4.04 15.43 21.57
C ARG A 220 -2.55 15.67 21.82
N ARG A 221 -2.22 16.66 22.65
CA ARG A 221 -0.85 16.97 23.13
C ARG A 221 -0.34 15.95 24.15
N ALA A 222 -0.65 14.67 23.98
CA ALA A 222 -0.07 13.62 24.81
C ALA A 222 1.32 13.27 24.29
N THR A 223 2.21 12.82 25.17
CA THR A 223 3.50 12.23 24.77
C THR A 223 3.26 11.13 23.72
N ALA A 224 4.03 11.16 22.64
CA ALA A 224 3.94 10.15 21.59
C ALA A 224 4.12 8.76 22.20
N SER A 225 3.14 7.90 21.99
CA SER A 225 3.11 6.49 22.36
C SER A 225 2.96 5.66 21.10
N PHE A 226 3.28 4.36 21.17
CA PHE A 226 3.03 3.42 20.07
C PHE A 226 1.62 3.59 19.46
N ARG A 227 0.58 3.66 20.30
CA ARG A 227 -0.80 3.82 19.85
C ARG A 227 -1.05 5.15 19.13
N SER A 228 -0.58 6.27 19.68
CA SER A 228 -0.79 7.57 19.03
C SER A 228 0.01 7.69 17.73
N ALA A 229 1.18 7.05 17.66
CA ALA A 229 2.01 6.99 16.47
C ALA A 229 1.37 6.11 15.37
N LEU A 230 0.77 4.98 15.77
CA LEU A 230 0.10 4.04 14.86
C LEU A 230 -1.15 4.65 14.19
N THR A 231 -1.89 5.51 14.89
CA THR A 231 -3.12 6.13 14.37
C THR A 231 -2.95 7.59 13.95
N GLY A 232 -1.80 8.19 14.27
CA GLY A 232 -1.53 9.62 14.08
C GLY A 232 -0.88 9.93 12.74
N SER A 233 -0.60 11.22 12.53
CA SER A 233 0.16 11.69 11.37
C SER A 233 1.68 11.52 11.54
N ASP A 234 2.17 11.54 12.77
CA ASP A 234 3.58 11.28 13.10
C ASP A 234 3.72 9.80 13.50
N PRO A 235 4.40 8.95 12.71
CA PRO A 235 4.54 7.53 13.00
C PRO A 235 5.64 7.25 14.03
N TYR A 236 6.37 8.27 14.50
CA TYR A 236 7.49 8.10 15.41
C TYR A 236 7.10 8.27 16.87
N PHE A 237 7.77 7.53 17.75
CA PHE A 237 7.70 7.71 19.19
C PHE A 237 9.05 7.37 19.85
N THR A 238 9.28 7.91 21.04
CA THR A 238 10.49 7.63 21.82
C THR A 238 10.29 6.36 22.65
N THR A 239 11.32 5.52 22.72
CA THR A 239 11.29 4.28 23.51
C THR A 239 12.71 3.85 23.88
N THR A 240 12.84 3.03 24.93
CA THR A 240 14.12 2.38 25.25
C THR A 240 14.28 1.09 24.42
N PRO A 241 15.52 0.63 24.13
CA PRO A 241 15.74 -0.62 23.40
C PRO A 241 15.06 -1.83 24.05
N ALA A 242 15.09 -1.92 25.39
CA ALA A 242 14.45 -3.01 26.13
C ALA A 242 12.91 -2.98 26.00
N ALA A 243 12.30 -1.79 26.05
CA ALA A 243 10.86 -1.64 25.87
C ALA A 243 10.44 -1.90 24.42
N LEU A 244 11.28 -1.53 23.45
CA LEU A 244 11.06 -1.84 22.04
C LEU A 244 11.09 -3.35 21.79
N ALA A 245 12.15 -4.04 22.24
CA ALA A 245 12.26 -5.50 22.10
C ALA A 245 11.06 -6.23 22.76
N SER A 246 10.63 -5.78 23.93
CA SER A 246 9.44 -6.34 24.60
C SER A 246 8.15 -6.12 23.79
N LEU A 247 8.02 -4.98 23.13
CA LEU A 247 6.87 -4.66 22.27
C LEU A 247 6.92 -5.48 20.97
N GLU A 248 8.09 -5.61 20.35
CA GLU A 248 8.32 -6.44 19.16
C GLU A 248 7.95 -7.89 19.42
N GLU A 249 8.44 -8.47 20.52
CA GLU A 249 8.12 -9.84 20.92
C GLU A 249 6.62 -10.03 21.16
N ALA A 250 5.99 -9.12 21.92
CA ALA A 250 4.55 -9.18 22.19
C ALA A 250 3.68 -9.02 20.94
N LEU A 251 4.11 -8.20 19.97
CA LEU A 251 3.44 -8.07 18.67
C LEU A 251 3.64 -9.32 17.83
N ALA A 252 4.86 -9.86 17.74
CA ALA A 252 5.17 -11.06 16.97
C ALA A 252 4.39 -12.28 17.47
N ASP A 253 4.29 -12.46 18.80
CA ASP A 253 3.49 -13.52 19.41
C ASP A 253 2.01 -13.40 19.06
N TRP A 254 1.45 -12.20 19.19
CA TRP A 254 0.05 -11.95 18.84
C TRP A 254 -0.21 -12.12 17.34
N GLN A 255 0.69 -11.65 16.47
CA GLN A 255 0.58 -11.84 15.02
C GLN A 255 0.61 -13.33 14.64
N ARG A 256 1.43 -14.16 15.31
CA ARG A 256 1.43 -15.62 15.14
C ARG A 256 0.06 -16.22 15.48
N GLU A 257 -0.50 -15.86 16.64
CA GLU A 257 -1.82 -16.34 17.07
C GLU A 257 -2.94 -15.94 16.08
N VAL A 258 -2.87 -14.74 15.50
CA VAL A 258 -3.88 -14.24 14.55
C VAL A 258 -3.76 -14.90 13.17
N THR A 259 -2.54 -15.27 12.77
CA THR A 259 -2.29 -15.90 11.45
C THR A 259 -2.52 -17.40 11.47
N GLU A 260 -2.45 -18.04 12.64
CA GLU A 260 -2.88 -19.42 12.84
C GLU A 260 -4.42 -19.55 12.74
N VAL A 261 -4.89 -20.59 12.07
CA VAL A 261 -6.32 -20.89 11.98
C VAL A 261 -6.77 -21.49 13.32
N GLY A 262 -7.18 -20.62 14.25
CA GLY A 262 -7.84 -21.06 15.48
C GLY A 262 -9.21 -21.67 15.20
N ALA A 263 -9.72 -22.48 16.13
CA ALA A 263 -11.06 -23.09 16.03
C ALA A 263 -12.22 -22.05 16.06
N VAL A 264 -11.95 -20.85 16.58
CA VAL A 264 -12.92 -19.76 16.70
C VAL A 264 -12.32 -18.40 16.36
N ARG A 265 -13.15 -17.51 15.80
CA ARG A 265 -12.83 -16.11 15.48
C ARG A 265 -13.64 -15.18 16.37
N ALA A 266 -13.02 -14.10 16.84
CA ALA A 266 -13.75 -13.01 17.49
C ALA A 266 -14.43 -12.15 16.41
N CYS A 267 -15.72 -11.90 16.60
CA CYS A 267 -16.54 -11.07 15.73
C CYS A 267 -17.01 -9.83 16.48
N PHE A 268 -16.99 -8.70 15.80
CA PHE A 268 -17.44 -7.42 16.32
C PHE A 268 -18.56 -6.91 15.43
N ARG A 269 -19.73 -6.64 16.01
CA ARG A 269 -20.86 -6.07 15.29
C ARG A 269 -21.06 -4.64 15.76
N LEU A 270 -20.82 -3.69 14.86
CA LEU A 270 -21.16 -2.31 15.10
C LEU A 270 -22.66 -2.11 14.86
N VAL A 271 -23.37 -1.70 15.89
CA VAL A 271 -24.81 -1.43 15.86
C VAL A 271 -25.02 0.06 15.78
N GLU A 272 -25.68 0.47 14.70
CA GLU A 272 -26.01 1.86 14.42
C GLU A 272 -27.01 2.40 15.47
N PRO A 273 -26.78 3.63 15.99
CA PRO A 273 -27.74 4.25 16.89
C PRO A 273 -29.09 4.51 16.20
N PRO A 274 -30.20 4.38 16.92
CA PRO A 274 -31.52 4.68 16.37
C PRO A 274 -31.58 6.15 15.90
N GLY A 275 -32.12 6.38 14.69
CA GLY A 275 -32.27 7.71 14.08
C GLY A 275 -31.12 8.16 13.16
N ALA A 276 -30.02 7.41 13.02
CA ALA A 276 -28.91 7.77 12.13
C ALA A 276 -29.22 7.63 10.61
N GLY A 277 -30.32 6.93 10.27
CA GLY A 277 -30.82 6.79 8.90
C GLY A 277 -31.84 7.84 8.46
N ASP A 278 -32.43 8.59 9.40
CA ASP A 278 -33.48 9.58 9.11
C ASP A 278 -32.86 10.97 8.94
N ALA A 279 -32.79 11.44 7.69
CA ALA A 279 -32.24 12.73 7.29
C ALA A 279 -32.97 13.97 7.87
N THR A 280 -33.97 13.76 8.71
CA THR A 280 -34.82 14.80 9.35
C THR A 280 -34.45 15.08 10.80
N THR A 281 -33.63 14.22 11.43
CA THR A 281 -33.18 14.44 12.81
C THR A 281 -31.79 15.05 12.79
N ASP A 282 -31.72 16.32 13.18
CA ASP A 282 -30.50 17.11 13.35
C ASP A 282 -29.71 16.66 14.60
N VAL A 283 -29.60 15.35 14.80
CA VAL A 283 -28.62 14.78 15.72
C VAL A 283 -27.29 14.99 15.04
N THR A 284 -26.63 16.11 15.36
CA THR A 284 -25.23 16.30 15.04
C THR A 284 -24.51 14.99 15.37
N GLY A 285 -23.85 14.38 14.38
CA GLY A 285 -23.24 13.05 14.50
C GLY A 285 -22.17 12.93 15.60
N ALA A 286 -21.96 13.98 16.38
CA ALA A 286 -21.06 14.11 17.52
C ALA A 286 -21.56 13.39 18.79
N ASP A 287 -22.88 13.16 18.97
CA ASP A 287 -23.44 12.50 20.17
C ASP A 287 -24.11 11.14 19.89
N ALA A 288 -23.98 10.64 18.66
CA ALA A 288 -24.46 9.31 18.27
C ALA A 288 -23.73 8.21 19.07
N THR A 289 -24.47 7.50 19.93
CA THR A 289 -23.92 6.42 20.75
C THR A 289 -23.91 5.12 19.95
N TRP A 290 -22.76 4.78 19.38
CA TRP A 290 -22.56 3.51 18.71
C TRP A 290 -22.40 2.39 19.73
N ARG A 291 -23.07 1.27 19.51
CA ARG A 291 -22.94 0.06 20.33
C ARG A 291 -22.09 -0.96 19.58
N LEU A 292 -21.08 -1.51 20.26
CA LEU A 292 -20.29 -2.61 19.75
C LEU A 292 -20.69 -3.90 20.48
N ASP A 293 -21.25 -4.85 19.74
CA ASP A 293 -21.57 -6.19 20.22
C ASP A 293 -20.40 -7.14 19.88
N PHE A 294 -20.12 -8.09 20.76
CA PHE A 294 -19.03 -9.06 20.63
C PHE A 294 -19.63 -10.46 20.45
N ALA A 295 -19.04 -11.27 19.59
CA ALA A 295 -19.42 -12.66 19.38
C ALA A 295 -18.19 -13.53 19.05
N LEU A 296 -18.36 -14.85 19.11
CA LEU A 296 -17.40 -15.83 18.59
C LEU A 296 -18.03 -16.59 17.43
N GLN A 297 -17.27 -16.83 16.37
CA GLN A 297 -17.69 -17.62 15.22
C GLN A 297 -16.80 -18.85 15.08
N SER A 298 -17.38 -20.03 14.81
CA SER A 298 -16.59 -21.23 14.48
C SER A 298 -15.89 -21.08 13.13
N THR A 299 -14.64 -21.54 13.02
CA THR A 299 -13.91 -21.54 11.75
C THR A 299 -14.29 -22.69 10.82
N GLU A 300 -14.72 -23.83 11.39
CA GLU A 300 -15.18 -25.00 10.62
C GLU A 300 -16.63 -24.83 10.15
N GLU A 301 -17.46 -24.13 10.93
CA GLU A 301 -18.87 -23.89 10.62
C GLU A 301 -19.20 -22.39 10.75
N PRO A 302 -18.96 -21.58 9.70
CA PRO A 302 -19.11 -20.12 9.78
C PRO A 302 -20.54 -19.63 10.08
N SER A 303 -21.57 -20.45 9.87
CA SER A 303 -22.95 -20.16 10.29
C SER A 303 -23.13 -20.16 11.80
N LEU A 304 -22.23 -20.81 12.55
CA LEU A 304 -22.27 -20.88 14.00
C LEU A 304 -21.61 -19.65 14.62
N VAL A 305 -22.44 -18.68 15.03
CA VAL A 305 -22.04 -17.47 15.76
C VAL A 305 -22.67 -17.49 17.15
N VAL A 306 -21.85 -17.31 18.19
CA VAL A 306 -22.28 -17.28 19.58
C VAL A 306 -21.96 -15.92 20.20
N ASP A 307 -23.00 -15.24 20.67
CA ASP A 307 -22.90 -13.93 21.28
C ASP A 307 -22.10 -13.94 22.61
N ALA A 308 -21.29 -12.92 22.87
CA ALA A 308 -20.35 -12.89 24.00
C ALA A 308 -20.99 -13.10 25.38
N GLY A 309 -22.17 -12.54 25.63
CA GLY A 309 -22.87 -12.79 26.88
C GLY A 309 -23.61 -14.12 26.94
N GLN A 310 -23.80 -14.85 25.83
CA GLN A 310 -24.09 -16.29 25.90
C GLN A 310 -22.84 -17.06 26.35
N VAL A 311 -21.66 -16.69 25.82
CA VAL A 311 -20.37 -17.24 26.28
C VAL A 311 -20.15 -16.98 27.77
N TRP A 312 -20.48 -15.79 28.29
CA TRP A 312 -20.25 -15.45 29.70
C TRP A 312 -21.31 -16.04 30.64
N ARG A 313 -22.53 -16.27 30.16
CA ARG A 313 -23.58 -16.94 30.95
C ARG A 313 -23.38 -18.45 31.02
N ALA A 314 -22.65 -19.03 30.06
CA ALA A 314 -22.30 -20.44 30.08
C ALA A 314 -21.32 -20.75 31.22
N LYS A 315 -21.76 -21.55 32.20
CA LYS A 315 -20.87 -22.16 33.19
C LYS A 315 -20.24 -23.42 32.58
N GLY A 316 -19.20 -23.25 31.76
CA GLY A 316 -18.47 -24.35 31.10
C GLY A 316 -18.47 -24.26 29.57
N ALA A 317 -18.11 -25.35 28.89
CA ALA A 317 -18.12 -25.42 27.43
C ALA A 317 -19.54 -25.21 26.88
N LEU A 318 -19.75 -24.20 26.03
CA LEU A 318 -21.00 -24.04 25.28
C LEU A 318 -21.20 -25.27 24.41
N ARG A 319 -22.22 -26.10 24.64
CA ARG A 319 -22.45 -27.36 23.90
C ARG A 319 -22.35 -27.22 22.36
N ALA A 320 -22.67 -26.04 21.82
CA ALA A 320 -22.53 -25.72 20.40
C ALA A 320 -21.06 -25.58 19.93
N LEU A 321 -20.17 -25.10 20.79
CA LEU A 321 -18.72 -24.95 20.55
C LEU A 321 -17.88 -26.01 21.31
N ALA A 322 -18.50 -26.83 22.16
CA ALA A 322 -17.85 -27.79 23.05
C ALA A 322 -17.17 -28.95 22.32
N ARG A 323 -17.54 -29.22 21.06
CA ARG A 323 -16.79 -30.15 20.21
C ARG A 323 -15.40 -29.61 19.82
N HIS A 324 -15.16 -28.31 20.01
CA HIS A 324 -13.98 -27.60 19.54
C HIS A 324 -13.15 -26.94 20.66
N HIS A 325 -13.72 -26.62 21.85
CA HIS A 325 -12.92 -26.09 22.97
C HIS A 325 -13.61 -26.09 24.35
N ASP A 326 -12.84 -26.35 25.42
CA ASP A 326 -13.34 -26.37 26.82
C ASP A 326 -13.29 -25.00 27.54
N ARG A 327 -12.51 -24.03 27.03
CA ARG A 327 -12.31 -22.71 27.66
C ARG A 327 -12.65 -21.52 26.76
N VAL A 328 -13.89 -21.51 26.25
CA VAL A 328 -14.40 -20.48 25.32
C VAL A 328 -14.29 -19.06 25.90
N SER A 329 -14.42 -18.92 27.23
CA SER A 329 -14.37 -17.62 27.87
C SER A 329 -12.97 -17.00 28.00
N GLU A 330 -11.94 -17.81 28.15
CA GLU A 330 -10.55 -17.32 28.17
C GLU A 330 -10.10 -16.90 26.77
N GLN A 331 -10.57 -17.60 25.73
CA GLN A 331 -10.28 -17.25 24.33
C GLN A 331 -10.91 -15.91 23.92
N LEU A 332 -12.16 -15.63 24.28
CA LEU A 332 -12.76 -14.33 23.97
C LEU A 332 -12.01 -13.18 24.70
N LEU A 333 -11.58 -13.40 25.94
CA LEU A 333 -10.78 -12.40 26.68
C LEU A 333 -9.42 -12.16 26.03
N GLY A 334 -8.70 -13.22 25.65
CA GLY A 334 -7.42 -13.09 24.95
C GLY A 334 -7.56 -12.37 23.61
N LYS A 335 -8.62 -12.66 22.84
CA LYS A 335 -8.85 -12.04 21.53
C LYS A 335 -9.36 -10.60 21.60
N VAL A 336 -10.10 -10.23 22.65
CA VAL A 336 -10.61 -8.86 22.82
C VAL A 336 -9.63 -7.95 23.57
N ASN A 337 -8.77 -8.52 24.42
CA ASN A 337 -7.73 -7.80 25.16
C ASN A 337 -6.33 -8.35 24.82
N PRO A 338 -5.80 -8.06 23.61
CA PRO A 338 -4.47 -8.53 23.27
C PRO A 338 -3.42 -7.93 24.22
N PRO A 339 -2.29 -8.63 24.44
CA PRO A 339 -1.32 -8.29 25.50
C PRO A 339 -0.71 -6.88 25.36
N TRP A 340 -0.56 -6.39 24.13
CA TRP A 340 -0.07 -5.04 23.82
C TRP A 340 -1.10 -3.92 24.08
N GLN A 341 -2.35 -4.25 24.41
CA GLN A 341 -3.41 -3.27 24.63
C GLN A 341 -3.22 -2.53 25.97
N THR A 342 -3.21 -1.20 25.91
CA THR A 342 -3.10 -0.33 27.09
C THR A 342 -4.22 -0.61 28.11
N PRO A 343 -3.96 -0.60 29.43
CA PRO A 343 -4.94 -0.96 30.47
C PRO A 343 -6.28 -0.21 30.38
N SER A 344 -6.27 1.05 29.93
CA SER A 344 -7.46 1.89 29.77
C SER A 344 -8.41 1.46 28.64
N LEU A 345 -7.99 0.56 27.76
CA LEU A 345 -8.79 0.00 26.68
C LEU A 345 -9.14 -1.48 26.91
N LYS A 346 -8.57 -2.12 27.93
CA LYS A 346 -8.91 -3.50 28.29
C LYS A 346 -10.39 -3.54 28.65
N CYS A 347 -11.16 -4.34 27.91
CA CYS A 347 -12.52 -4.63 28.27
C CYS A 347 -12.53 -5.51 29.51
N SER A 348 -13.10 -4.99 30.60
CA SER A 348 -13.29 -5.79 31.81
C SER A 348 -14.26 -6.94 31.52
N ARG A 349 -14.16 -8.02 32.32
CA ARG A 349 -15.13 -9.13 32.27
C ARG A 349 -16.57 -8.62 32.35
N THR A 350 -16.81 -7.59 33.17
CA THR A 350 -18.12 -6.94 33.36
C THR A 350 -18.59 -6.18 32.11
N THR A 351 -17.67 -5.52 31.40
CA THR A 351 -17.96 -4.82 30.13
C THR A 351 -18.32 -5.80 29.01
N LEU A 352 -17.64 -6.95 28.95
CA LEU A 352 -17.96 -8.00 27.97
C LEU A 352 -19.23 -8.77 28.34
N ALA A 353 -19.50 -8.95 29.64
CA ALA A 353 -20.73 -9.57 30.15
C ALA A 353 -22.00 -8.80 29.75
N THR A 354 -21.89 -7.48 29.66
CA THR A 354 -23.02 -6.58 29.40
C THR A 354 -23.24 -6.33 27.91
N HIS A 355 -22.42 -6.90 27.01
CA HIS A 355 -22.46 -6.68 25.56
C HIS A 355 -22.43 -5.20 25.14
N ARG A 356 -21.93 -4.29 25.98
CA ARG A 356 -22.03 -2.85 25.72
C ARG A 356 -20.70 -2.17 25.94
N VAL A 357 -20.03 -1.85 24.84
CA VAL A 357 -19.08 -0.75 24.80
C VAL A 357 -19.76 0.40 24.07
N GLN A 358 -20.10 1.45 24.81
CA GLN A 358 -20.58 2.71 24.25
C GLN A 358 -19.39 3.65 24.07
N ARG A 359 -19.14 4.09 22.84
CA ARG A 359 -18.12 5.11 22.55
C ARG A 359 -18.74 6.26 21.77
N ARG A 360 -18.50 7.49 22.23
CA ARG A 360 -18.80 8.69 21.47
C ARG A 360 -17.81 8.81 20.31
N ALA A 361 -18.30 9.08 19.11
CA ALA A 361 -17.45 9.36 17.97
C ALA A 361 -16.82 10.76 18.12
N PRO A 362 -15.52 10.95 17.85
CA PRO A 362 -15.00 12.29 17.59
C PRO A 362 -15.61 12.79 16.27
N GLY A 363 -16.05 14.05 16.26
CA GLY A 363 -16.92 14.64 15.22
C GLY A 363 -16.54 14.26 13.79
N VAL A 364 -17.51 13.69 13.07
CA VAL A 364 -17.38 13.30 11.67
C VAL A 364 -17.61 14.55 10.79
N LEU A 365 -16.67 14.82 9.88
CA LEU A 365 -16.81 15.79 8.79
C LEU A 365 -18.00 15.41 7.87
N PRO A 366 -18.72 16.38 7.30
CA PRO A 366 -19.95 16.12 6.55
C PRO A 366 -19.68 15.21 5.34
N ARG A 367 -20.54 14.20 5.18
CA ARG A 367 -20.57 13.30 4.03
C ARG A 367 -20.62 14.11 2.74
N HIS A 368 -19.70 13.84 1.80
CA HIS A 368 -19.83 14.30 0.43
C HIS A 368 -21.18 13.81 -0.14
N ARG A 369 -22.05 14.77 -0.48
CA ARG A 369 -23.30 14.50 -1.20
C ARG A 369 -22.97 13.77 -2.50
N ARG A 370 -23.49 12.55 -2.68
CA ARG A 370 -23.64 11.98 -4.03
C ARG A 370 -24.53 12.94 -4.84
N PRO A 371 -24.12 13.40 -6.03
CA PRO A 371 -25.03 14.12 -6.89
C PRO A 371 -26.14 13.16 -7.35
N ARG A 372 -27.39 13.54 -7.08
CA ARG A 372 -28.57 12.92 -7.69
C ARG A 372 -28.47 13.13 -9.20
N VAL A 373 -28.27 12.06 -9.95
CA VAL A 373 -28.48 12.08 -11.41
C VAL A 373 -29.99 12.15 -11.63
N GLN A 374 -30.47 13.36 -11.92
CA GLN A 374 -31.82 13.59 -12.37
C GLN A 374 -31.92 13.10 -13.82
N ALA A 375 -32.61 11.99 -14.04
CA ALA A 375 -32.94 11.53 -15.37
C ALA A 375 -33.82 12.58 -16.08
N ARG A 376 -33.32 13.14 -17.19
CA ARG A 376 -34.15 13.79 -18.20
C ARG A 376 -34.07 12.97 -19.49
N ARG A 377 -35.24 12.49 -19.91
CA ARG A 377 -35.51 11.76 -21.14
C ARG A 377 -35.30 12.65 -22.37
N ASP A 378 -34.66 12.04 -23.37
CA ASP A 378 -34.94 12.04 -24.81
C ASP A 378 -35.39 13.33 -25.51
N ALA A 379 -34.52 13.81 -26.41
CA ALA A 379 -34.93 14.23 -27.76
C ALA A 379 -33.78 13.93 -28.74
N GLY A 380 -34.03 13.06 -29.71
CA GLY A 380 -33.02 12.53 -30.63
C GLY A 380 -32.73 13.41 -31.83
N VAL A 381 -31.54 13.23 -32.41
CA VAL A 381 -31.23 13.51 -33.83
C VAL A 381 -30.17 12.50 -34.29
N GLY A 382 -30.46 11.83 -35.40
CA GLY A 382 -29.69 10.71 -35.97
C GLY A 382 -28.37 11.07 -36.68
N PRO A 383 -27.76 10.09 -37.38
CA PRO A 383 -26.32 10.00 -37.57
C PRO A 383 -25.83 10.72 -38.83
N ARG A 384 -24.71 11.45 -38.73
CA ARG A 384 -23.95 11.92 -39.89
C ARG A 384 -22.69 11.07 -40.07
N ARG A 385 -22.72 10.25 -41.12
CA ARG A 385 -21.55 9.59 -41.72
C ARG A 385 -20.57 10.67 -42.18
N LEU A 386 -19.30 10.56 -41.81
CA LEU A 386 -18.21 11.23 -42.54
C LEU A 386 -17.08 10.24 -42.82
N ARG A 387 -16.67 10.31 -44.09
CA ARG A 387 -15.89 9.36 -44.86
C ARG A 387 -14.44 9.24 -44.37
N HIS A 388 -13.89 8.04 -44.51
CA HIS A 388 -12.45 7.78 -44.55
C HIS A 388 -11.75 8.61 -45.64
N ARG A 389 -10.60 9.18 -45.29
CA ARG A 389 -9.49 9.47 -46.21
C ARG A 389 -8.21 9.08 -45.49
N GLY A 390 -7.46 8.15 -46.07
CA GLY A 390 -6.14 7.73 -45.58
C GLY A 390 -5.05 8.70 -46.00
N ALA A 391 -4.04 8.83 -45.16
CA ALA A 391 -2.67 9.25 -45.47
C ALA A 391 -1.75 8.88 -44.28
N PRO A 392 -0.44 8.68 -44.50
CA PRO A 392 0.39 7.74 -43.76
C PRO A 392 1.15 8.37 -42.58
N GLY A 393 1.62 7.50 -41.68
CA GLY A 393 2.88 7.65 -40.93
C GLY A 393 2.98 8.84 -39.98
N ASP A 394 2.79 8.58 -38.69
CA ASP A 394 3.55 9.27 -37.64
C ASP A 394 3.56 8.42 -36.37
N GLY A 395 4.73 7.87 -36.04
CA GLY A 395 4.98 7.18 -34.78
C GLY A 395 4.93 8.20 -33.65
N ARG A 396 3.82 8.23 -32.91
CA ARG A 396 3.59 9.20 -31.84
C ARG A 396 4.20 8.74 -30.52
N ALA A 397 5.01 9.63 -29.95
CA ALA A 397 5.99 9.36 -28.91
C ALA A 397 5.57 9.95 -27.56
N GLY A 398 5.38 9.11 -26.55
CA GLY A 398 5.14 9.49 -25.15
C GLY A 398 6.42 9.48 -24.31
N ARG A 399 6.44 10.27 -23.22
CA ARG A 399 7.45 10.17 -22.14
C ARG A 399 7.13 8.96 -21.26
N ARG A 400 8.09 8.27 -20.64
CA ARG A 400 7.80 7.04 -19.88
C ARG A 400 8.27 7.12 -18.45
N LEU A 401 7.44 6.71 -17.47
CA LEU A 401 7.81 6.59 -16.06
C LEU A 401 8.21 5.17 -15.70
N LEU A 402 9.37 5.02 -15.08
CA LEU A 402 9.93 3.79 -14.54
C LEU A 402 10.15 3.99 -13.05
N ALA A 403 9.82 2.99 -12.24
CA ALA A 403 9.97 3.05 -10.79
C ALA A 403 11.08 2.10 -10.37
N VAL A 404 11.93 2.54 -9.46
CA VAL A 404 13.04 1.75 -8.93
C VAL A 404 12.88 1.76 -7.41
N GLY A 405 12.57 0.61 -6.81
CA GLY A 405 12.52 0.53 -5.34
C GLY A 405 13.94 0.42 -4.80
N ASP A 406 14.40 1.39 -4.02
CA ASP A 406 15.59 1.23 -3.19
C ASP A 406 15.27 1.61 -1.74
N ASP A 407 15.59 0.71 -0.82
CA ASP A 407 15.48 0.89 0.63
C ASP A 407 16.85 1.37 1.15
N ALA A 408 17.23 2.57 0.74
CA ALA A 408 18.51 3.16 1.11
C ALA A 408 18.42 3.90 2.46
N ARG A 409 18.15 3.16 3.54
CA ARG A 409 18.56 3.51 4.91
C ARG A 409 18.98 2.27 5.71
N ALA A 410 19.93 1.53 5.17
CA ALA A 410 20.83 0.71 5.98
C ALA A 410 22.15 1.47 6.15
N ARG A 411 22.20 2.28 7.21
CA ARG A 411 23.44 2.62 7.91
C ARG A 411 23.21 2.41 9.39
#